data_AF-J9DQP6-F1
#
_entry.id   AF-J9DQP6-F1
#
_cell.length_a   1.000
_cell.length_b   1.000
_cell.length_c   1.000
_cell.angle_alpha   90.00
_cell.angle_beta   90.00
_cell.angle_gamma   90.00
#
_symmetry.space_group_name_H-M   'P 1'
#
loop_
_entity.id
_entity.type
_entity.pdbx_description
1 polymer ?
#
loop_
_entity_poly.entity_id
_entity_poly.type
_entity_poly.pdbx_seq_one_letter_code
_entity_poly.pdbx_strand_id
1 'polypeptide(L)'
;MQFSITTLSIFVCLVLFIKKIKCAEERELHNIASQLSCRRNIMMNYQNELRNLEAKKQNLESEQSRYFGDRNHERQRRFDENYHKLISIKHNQAVKKAQIDKLEKEICEKDNEINRLLCSRRRRN
;
A
#
# COMPACT_ATOMS: atom_id res chain seq x y z
N MET A 1 -47.76 -38.12 -13.86
CA MET A 1 -46.57 -37.39 -14.35
C MET A 1 -45.98 -36.48 -13.25
N GLN A 2 -45.50 -37.04 -12.13
CA GLN A 2 -44.97 -36.26 -10.98
C GLN A 2 -43.42 -36.24 -10.89
N PHE A 3 -42.74 -37.11 -11.64
CA PHE A 3 -41.28 -37.25 -11.59
C PHE A 3 -40.49 -36.11 -12.29
N SER A 4 -41.13 -35.33 -13.17
CA SER A 4 -40.44 -34.26 -13.91
C SER A 4 -40.33 -32.95 -13.13
N ILE A 5 -41.32 -32.62 -12.28
CA ILE A 5 -41.36 -31.34 -11.56
C ILE A 5 -40.35 -31.34 -10.40
N THR A 6 -40.21 -32.46 -9.69
CA THR A 6 -39.25 -32.60 -8.59
C THR A 6 -37.80 -32.59 -9.08
N THR A 7 -37.51 -33.24 -10.21
CA THR A 7 -36.18 -33.22 -10.83
C THR A 7 -35.81 -31.86 -11.41
N LEU A 8 -36.76 -31.15 -12.05
CA LEU A 8 -36.54 -29.76 -12.49
C LEU A 8 -36.28 -28.83 -11.31
N SER A 9 -37.04 -28.97 -10.22
CA SER A 9 -36.88 -28.19 -8.98
C SER A 9 -35.48 -28.36 -8.39
N ILE A 10 -34.99 -29.60 -8.28
CA ILE A 10 -33.64 -29.90 -7.79
C ILE A 10 -32.58 -29.25 -8.70
N PHE A 11 -32.75 -29.35 -10.02
CA PHE A 11 -31.81 -28.77 -10.98
C PHE A 11 -31.77 -27.24 -10.90
N VAL A 12 -32.92 -26.57 -10.79
CA VAL A 12 -33.02 -25.13 -10.60
C VAL A 12 -32.35 -24.70 -9.29
N CYS A 13 -32.57 -25.42 -8.20
CA CYS A 13 -31.91 -25.16 -6.92
C CYS A 13 -30.38 -25.29 -7.02
N LEU A 14 -29.87 -26.32 -7.72
CA LEU A 14 -28.43 -26.49 -7.96
C LEU A 14 -27.84 -25.34 -8.78
N VAL A 15 -28.53 -24.91 -9.85
CA VAL A 15 -28.09 -23.76 -10.66
C VAL A 15 -28.04 -22.48 -9.84
N LEU A 16 -29.07 -22.23 -9.02
CA LEU A 16 -29.10 -21.06 -8.13
C LEU A 16 -27.99 -21.11 -7.07
N PHE A 17 -27.70 -22.29 -6.53
CA PHE A 17 -26.61 -22.49 -5.59
C PHE A 17 -25.24 -22.20 -6.21
N ILE A 18 -24.96 -22.73 -7.40
CA ILE A 18 -23.72 -22.47 -8.14
C ILE A 18 -23.58 -20.97 -8.45
N LYS A 19 -24.67 -20.31 -8.87
CA LYS A 19 -24.67 -18.85 -9.10
C LYS A 19 -24.34 -18.07 -7.83
N LYS A 20 -24.90 -18.43 -6.68
CA LYS A 20 -24.58 -17.78 -5.40
C LYS A 20 -23.10 -17.93 -5.02
N ILE A 21 -22.52 -19.11 -5.21
CA ILE A 21 -21.09 -19.35 -4.96
C ILE A 21 -20.23 -18.45 -5.85
N LYS A 22 -20.51 -18.40 -7.17
CA LYS A 22 -19.76 -17.56 -8.10
C LYS A 22 -19.83 -16.06 -7.73
N CYS A 23 -21.02 -15.57 -7.37
CA CYS A 23 -21.17 -14.19 -6.90
C CYS A 23 -20.38 -13.89 -5.63
N ALA A 24 -20.34 -14.82 -4.67
CA ALA A 24 -19.58 -14.63 -3.43
C ALA A 24 -18.08 -14.53 -3.69
N GLU A 25 -17.53 -15.41 -4.54
CA GLU A 25 -16.12 -15.39 -4.94
C GLU A 25 -15.74 -14.12 -5.71
N GLU A 26 -16.61 -13.64 -6.60
CA GLU A 26 -16.39 -12.39 -7.32
C GLU A 26 -16.38 -11.17 -6.40
N ARG A 27 -17.28 -11.16 -5.40
CA ARG A 27 -17.32 -10.09 -4.40
C ARG A 27 -16.07 -10.08 -3.53
N GLU A 28 -15.56 -11.26 -3.16
CA GLU A 28 -14.33 -11.40 -2.39
C GLU A 28 -13.11 -10.90 -3.18
N LEU A 29 -12.98 -11.32 -4.44
CA LEU A 29 -11.92 -10.83 -5.34
C LEU A 29 -11.98 -9.30 -5.52
N HIS A 30 -13.17 -8.75 -5.74
CA HIS A 30 -13.35 -7.30 -5.86
C HIS A 30 -12.95 -6.56 -4.58
N ASN A 31 -13.30 -7.10 -3.40
CA ASN A 31 -12.93 -6.53 -2.12
C ASN A 31 -11.40 -6.50 -1.94
N ILE A 32 -10.72 -7.62 -2.22
CA ILE A 32 -9.24 -7.70 -2.11
C ILE A 32 -8.57 -6.76 -3.12
N ALA A 33 -9.07 -6.69 -4.35
CA ALA A 33 -8.56 -5.77 -5.37
C ALA A 33 -8.71 -4.29 -4.96
N SER A 34 -9.86 -3.91 -4.37
CA SER A 34 -10.08 -2.57 -3.84
C SER A 34 -9.11 -2.23 -2.71
N GLN A 35 -8.91 -3.17 -1.79
CA GLN A 35 -7.94 -3.06 -0.71
C GLN A 35 -6.49 -2.89 -1.20
N LEU A 36 -6.10 -3.60 -2.26
CA LEU A 36 -4.79 -3.45 -2.90
C LEU A 36 -4.62 -2.08 -3.54
N SER A 37 -5.64 -1.61 -4.26
CA SER A 37 -5.64 -0.28 -4.87
C SER A 37 -5.43 0.81 -3.82
N CYS A 38 -6.17 0.74 -2.70
CA CYS A 38 -6.03 1.66 -1.58
C CYS A 38 -4.59 1.65 -1.00
N ARG A 39 -4.03 0.46 -0.74
CA ARG A 39 -2.67 0.34 -0.20
C ARG A 39 -1.60 0.86 -1.16
N ARG A 40 -1.73 0.58 -2.47
CA ARG A 40 -0.82 1.10 -3.51
C ARG A 40 -0.86 2.62 -3.57
N ASN A 41 -2.04 3.23 -3.44
CA ASN A 41 -2.19 4.68 -3.39
C ASN A 41 -1.50 5.29 -2.14
N ILE A 42 -1.68 4.68 -0.97
CA ILE A 42 -1.01 5.13 0.26
C ILE A 42 0.51 5.01 0.11
N MET A 43 1.01 3.90 -0.43
CA MET A 43 2.43 3.69 -0.68
C MET A 43 3.00 4.76 -1.62
N MET A 44 2.30 5.06 -2.71
CA MET A 44 2.69 6.12 -3.65
C MET A 44 2.75 7.50 -2.97
N ASN A 45 1.80 7.80 -2.07
CA ASN A 45 1.84 9.04 -1.28
C ASN A 45 3.07 9.11 -0.38
N TYR A 46 3.42 8.02 0.32
CA TYR A 46 4.64 7.98 1.13
C TYR A 46 5.91 8.09 0.29
N GLN A 47 5.95 7.50 -0.91
CA GLN A 47 7.05 7.69 -1.85
C GLN A 47 7.19 9.14 -2.30
N ASN A 48 6.07 9.84 -2.54
CA ASN A 48 6.07 11.28 -2.85
C ASN A 48 6.60 12.11 -1.68
N GLU A 49 6.13 11.84 -0.46
CA GLU A 49 6.62 12.51 0.74
C GLU A 49 8.12 12.28 0.94
N LEU A 50 8.61 11.06 0.68
CA LEU A 50 10.02 10.73 0.81
C LEU A 50 10.89 11.51 -0.20
N ARG A 51 10.42 11.65 -1.45
CA ARG A 51 11.07 12.51 -2.46
C ARG A 51 11.13 13.97 -2.00
N ASN A 52 10.05 14.49 -1.44
CA ASN A 52 10.01 15.86 -0.91
C ASN A 52 10.97 16.05 0.28
N LEU A 53 11.06 15.05 1.16
CA LEU A 53 12.02 15.07 2.28
C LEU A 53 13.47 15.02 1.80
N GLU A 54 13.78 14.22 0.77
CA GLU A 54 15.13 14.17 0.19
C GLU A 54 15.52 15.51 -0.44
N ALA A 55 14.62 16.16 -1.17
CA ALA A 55 14.85 17.50 -1.72
C ALA A 55 15.08 18.54 -0.60
N LYS A 56 14.28 18.51 0.46
CA LYS A 56 14.47 19.40 1.64
C LYS A 56 15.81 19.17 2.32
N LYS A 57 16.22 17.91 2.46
CA LYS A 57 17.52 17.53 3.03
C LYS A 57 18.67 18.09 2.19
N GLN A 58 18.65 17.88 0.87
CA GLN A 58 19.68 18.39 -0.04
C GLN A 58 19.81 19.92 0.01
N ASN A 59 18.67 20.63 0.07
CA ASN A 59 18.67 22.08 0.23
C ASN A 59 19.29 22.52 1.56
N LEU A 60 18.93 21.87 2.67
CA LEU A 60 19.47 22.19 3.99
C LEU A 60 20.96 21.84 4.12
N GLU A 61 21.42 20.73 3.53
CA GLU A 61 22.85 20.37 3.47
C GLU A 61 23.62 21.42 2.65
N SER A 62 23.03 21.91 1.56
CA SER A 62 23.60 23.00 0.74
C SER A 62 23.60 24.35 1.45
N GLU A 63 22.62 24.65 2.31
CA GLU A 63 22.64 25.84 3.16
C GLU A 63 23.67 25.71 4.28
N GLN A 64 23.76 24.53 4.89
CA GLN A 64 24.65 24.27 6.01
C GLN A 64 26.12 24.43 5.62
N SER A 65 26.50 24.00 4.42
CA SER A 65 27.86 24.18 3.91
C SER A 65 28.27 25.66 3.78
N ARG A 66 27.32 26.59 3.61
CA ARG A 66 27.58 28.04 3.53
C ARG A 66 27.97 28.67 4.86
N TYR A 67 27.62 28.02 5.97
CA TYR A 67 27.90 28.51 7.32
C TYR A 67 29.12 27.82 7.95
N PHE A 68 29.74 26.85 7.24
CA PHE A 68 30.86 26.09 7.78
C PHE A 68 32.08 26.99 8.01
N GLY A 69 32.58 27.02 9.26
CA GLY A 69 33.76 27.81 9.64
C GLY A 69 33.49 29.31 9.85
N ASP A 70 32.22 29.73 9.85
CA ASP A 70 31.85 31.12 10.10
C ASP A 70 31.93 31.45 11.61
N ARG A 71 32.48 32.63 11.95
CA ARG A 71 32.61 33.10 13.34
C ARG A 71 31.46 34.03 13.75
N ASN A 72 30.55 34.36 12.83
CA ASN A 72 29.38 35.16 13.13
C ASN A 72 28.38 34.35 13.96
N HIS A 73 28.06 34.86 15.15
CA HIS A 73 27.16 34.20 16.11
C HIS A 73 25.76 33.91 15.54
N GLU A 74 25.19 34.81 14.72
CA GLU A 74 23.88 34.58 14.08
C GLU A 74 23.95 33.44 13.06
N ARG A 75 25.06 33.34 12.32
CA ARG A 75 25.27 32.27 11.34
C ARG A 75 25.53 30.93 12.02
N GLN A 76 26.22 30.91 13.16
CA GLN A 76 26.37 29.71 13.98
C GLN A 76 25.02 29.23 14.52
N ARG A 77 24.16 30.15 15.00
CA ARG A 77 22.79 29.81 15.43
C ARG A 77 21.98 29.16 14.31
N ARG A 78 22.04 29.72 13.09
CA ARG A 78 21.37 29.14 11.92
C ARG A 78 21.94 27.77 11.54
N PHE A 79 23.25 27.56 11.71
CA PHE A 79 23.89 26.26 11.50
C PHE A 79 23.32 25.20 12.45
N ASP A 80 23.21 25.51 13.75
CA ASP A 80 22.66 24.60 14.75
C ASP A 80 21.18 24.29 14.50
N GLU A 81 20.40 25.31 14.15
CA GLU A 81 18.99 25.14 13.74
C GLU A 81 18.84 24.22 12.53
N ASN A 82 19.66 24.42 11.50
CA ASN A 82 19.66 23.59 10.30
C ASN A 82 20.12 22.16 10.60
N TYR A 83 21.09 21.98 11.51
CA TYR A 83 21.52 20.67 11.98
C TYR A 83 20.37 19.91 12.67
N HIS A 84 19.62 20.56 13.56
CA HIS A 84 18.45 19.96 14.19
C HIS A 84 17.34 19.60 13.17
N LYS A 85 17.08 20.46 12.18
CA LYS A 85 16.13 20.16 11.09
C LYS A 85 16.57 18.93 10.30
N LEU A 86 17.87 18.79 9.99
CA LEU A 86 18.40 17.63 9.28
C LEU A 86 18.23 16.33 10.07
N ILE A 87 18.44 16.35 11.39
CA ILE A 87 18.16 15.19 12.26
C ILE A 87 16.68 14.80 12.16
N SER A 88 15.77 15.77 12.28
CA SER A 88 14.33 15.52 12.18
C SER A 88 13.94 14.96 10.81
N ILE A 89 14.49 15.50 9.71
CA ILE A 89 14.25 14.98 8.37
C ILE A 89 14.74 13.55 8.21
N LYS A 90 15.96 13.24 8.67
CA LYS A 90 16.51 11.87 8.63
C LYS A 90 15.62 10.89 9.40
N HIS A 91 15.13 11.29 10.57
CA HIS A 91 14.18 10.48 11.33
C HIS A 91 12.88 10.24 10.55
N ASN A 92 12.27 11.29 10.01
CA ASN A 92 11.04 11.16 9.21
C ASN A 92 11.23 10.30 7.97
N GLN A 93 12.38 10.39 7.29
CA GLN A 93 12.72 9.51 6.17
C GLN A 93 12.76 8.04 6.60
N ALA A 94 13.41 7.74 7.73
CA ALA A 94 13.47 6.37 8.26
C ALA A 94 12.08 5.82 8.58
N VAL A 95 11.22 6.62 9.23
CA VAL A 95 9.83 6.26 9.52
C VAL A 95 9.05 5.97 8.23
N LYS A 96 9.17 6.84 7.21
CA LYS A 96 8.47 6.67 5.94
C LYS A 96 8.95 5.44 5.16
N LYS A 97 10.25 5.15 5.18
CA LYS A 97 10.79 3.90 4.60
C LYS A 97 10.20 2.67 5.28
N ALA A 98 10.19 2.63 6.61
CA ALA A 98 9.60 1.51 7.34
C ALA A 98 8.09 1.34 7.04
N GLN A 99 7.35 2.43 6.84
CA GLN A 99 5.94 2.39 6.43
C GLN A 99 5.76 1.84 5.00
N ILE A 100 6.65 2.21 4.07
CA ILE A 100 6.66 1.66 2.71
C ILE A 100 6.96 0.16 2.74
N ASP A 101 8.01 -0.26 3.44
CA ASP A 101 8.40 -1.68 3.55
C ASP A 101 7.26 -2.53 4.13
N LYS A 102 6.52 -1.99 5.09
CA LYS A 102 5.33 -2.66 5.64
C LYS A 102 4.22 -2.79 4.60
N LEU A 103 3.93 -1.73 3.85
CA LEU A 103 2.90 -1.75 2.80
C LEU A 103 3.28 -2.70 1.65
N GLU A 104 4.55 -2.78 1.28
CA GLU A 104 5.04 -3.72 0.27
C GLU A 104 4.78 -5.18 0.68
N LYS A 105 5.02 -5.51 1.95
CA LYS A 105 4.70 -6.83 2.50
C LYS A 105 3.19 -7.10 2.44
N GLU A 106 2.37 -6.17 2.91
CA GLU A 106 0.90 -6.31 2.88
C GLU A 106 0.36 -6.45 1.45
N ILE A 107 0.90 -5.70 0.49
CA ILE A 107 0.54 -5.79 -0.93
C ILE A 107 0.92 -7.17 -1.47
N CYS A 108 2.13 -7.65 -1.20
CA CYS A 108 2.58 -8.97 -1.61
C CYS A 108 1.70 -10.10 -1.04
N GLU A 109 1.35 -10.02 0.24
CA GLU A 109 0.43 -10.96 0.90
C GLU A 109 -0.94 -10.98 0.22
N LYS A 110 -1.50 -9.80 -0.08
CA LYS A 110 -2.81 -9.67 -0.74
C LYS A 110 -2.78 -10.10 -2.22
N ASP A 111 -1.71 -9.82 -2.95
CA ASP A 111 -1.53 -10.34 -4.31
C ASP A 111 -1.43 -11.88 -4.31
N ASN A 112 -0.75 -12.47 -3.31
CA ASN A 112 -0.70 -13.92 -3.12
C ASN A 112 -2.07 -14.52 -2.78
N GLU A 113 -2.87 -13.83 -1.98
CA GLU A 113 -4.25 -14.22 -1.66
C GLU A 113 -5.13 -14.27 -2.93
N ILE A 114 -5.05 -13.24 -3.78
CA ILE A 114 -5.71 -13.23 -5.10
C ILE A 114 -5.27 -14.43 -5.94
N ASN A 115 -3.96 -14.67 -6.04
CA ASN A 115 -3.43 -15.78 -6.83
C ASN A 115 -3.93 -17.15 -6.33
N ARG A 116 -4.04 -17.33 -5.00
CA ARG A 116 -4.61 -18.55 -4.41
C ARG A 116 -6.10 -18.72 -4.74
N LEU A 117 -6.89 -17.65 -4.69
CA LEU A 117 -8.30 -17.67 -5.04
C LEU A 117 -8.50 -17.98 -6.54
N LEU A 118 -7.71 -17.37 -7.42
CA LEU A 118 -7.75 -17.61 -8.87
C LEU A 118 -7.34 -19.05 -9.23
N CYS A 119 -6.29 -19.59 -8.60
CA CYS A 119 -5.87 -20.98 -8.79
C CYS A 119 -6.93 -21.98 -8.30
N SER A 120 -7.57 -21.71 -7.16
CA SER A 120 -8.68 -22.52 -6.64
C SER A 120 -9.90 -22.49 -7.54
N ARG A 121 -10.16 -21.37 -8.23
CA ARG A 121 -11.25 -21.23 -9.21
C ARG A 121 -10.96 -22.02 -10.49
N ARG A 122 -9.72 -22.01 -11.00
CA ARG A 122 -9.33 -22.82 -12.17
C ARG A 122 -9.44 -24.32 -11.97
N ARG A 123 -9.30 -24.82 -10.74
CA ARG A 123 -9.44 -26.26 -10.43
C ARG A 123 -10.90 -26.71 -10.30
N ARG A 124 -11.84 -25.77 -10.16
CA ARG A 124 -13.28 -26.04 -9.94
C ARG A 124 -14.14 -25.87 -11.21
N ASN A 125 -13.60 -25.27 -12.25
CA ASN A 125 -14.20 -25.19 -13.59
C ASN A 125 -13.57 -26.23 -14.50
#